data_AF-A0A222P6R9-F1
#
_entry.id   AF-A0A222P6R9-F1
#
_cell.length_a   1.000
_cell.length_b   1.000
_cell.length_c   1.000
_cell.angle_alpha   90.00
_cell.angle_beta   90.00
_cell.angle_gamma   90.00
#
_symmetry.space_group_name_H-M   'P 1'
#
loop_
_entity.id
_entity.type
_entity.pdbx_description
1 polymer ?
#
loop_
_entity_poly.entity_id
_entity_poly.type
_entity_poly.pdbx_seq_one_letter_code
_entity_poly.pdbx_strand_id
1 'polypeptide(L)'
;MMFKCRLTAFAGALVLTGASFAAFKAPPVCPSVSTIKVEGLSNAEELMPQLYFAYEISNYGTDNTWVFASGPFAGDDEEEALEEANKSLRYLAGSPIAEPDEGGWVCLYELDEQHFAIALQSDVMPSPYKIRRYLSKKH
;
A
#
# COMPACT_ATOMS: atom_id res chain seq x y z
N MET A 1 -5.24 3.45 79.15
CA MET A 1 -4.92 4.48 78.15
C MET A 1 -3.43 4.43 77.83
N MET A 2 -3.05 4.16 76.58
CA MET A 2 -2.11 4.93 75.74
C MET A 2 -1.72 4.08 74.54
N PHE A 3 -2.35 4.38 73.41
CA PHE A 3 -2.11 3.76 72.12
C PHE A 3 -0.75 4.20 71.58
N LYS A 4 0.14 3.24 71.34
CA LYS A 4 1.41 3.47 70.63
C LYS A 4 1.11 3.67 69.14
N CYS A 5 1.07 4.93 68.70
CA CYS A 5 1.06 5.26 67.27
C CYS A 5 2.39 4.84 66.64
N ARG A 6 2.34 3.90 65.70
CA ARG A 6 3.43 3.69 64.73
C ARG A 6 2.86 4.04 63.35
N LEU A 7 3.17 5.26 62.88
CA LEU A 7 3.00 5.63 61.47
C LEU A 7 3.98 4.78 60.66
N THR A 8 3.48 3.85 59.87
CA THR A 8 4.24 3.20 58.81
C THR A 8 3.74 3.69 57.46
N ALA A 9 4.69 4.22 56.69
CA ALA A 9 4.56 5.02 55.48
C ALA A 9 3.71 4.38 54.38
N PHE A 10 2.94 5.24 53.69
CA PHE A 10 2.36 4.99 52.38
C PHE A 10 3.48 4.74 51.36
N ALA A 11 3.69 3.48 50.96
CA ALA A 11 4.51 3.15 49.81
C ALA A 11 3.64 3.27 48.55
N GLY A 12 3.66 4.45 47.94
CA GLY A 12 3.11 4.66 46.60
C GLY A 12 3.93 3.84 45.59
N ALA A 13 3.41 2.68 45.20
CA ALA A 13 3.90 1.97 44.04
C ALA A 13 3.51 2.80 42.81
N LEU A 14 4.44 3.63 42.34
CA LEU A 14 4.34 4.34 41.08
C LEU A 14 4.19 3.26 39.99
N VAL A 15 3.01 3.19 39.40
CA VAL A 15 2.74 2.37 38.21
C VAL A 15 3.67 2.89 37.13
N LEU A 16 4.75 2.16 36.84
CA LEU A 16 5.51 2.38 35.63
C LEU A 16 4.57 2.01 34.49
N THR A 17 3.93 3.05 33.95
CA THR A 17 3.13 3.01 32.73
C THR A 17 3.94 2.27 31.69
N GLY A 18 3.46 1.11 31.26
CA GLY A 18 4.00 0.40 30.11
C GLY A 18 3.97 1.37 28.93
N ALA A 19 5.13 1.86 28.53
CA ALA A 19 5.30 2.47 27.23
C ALA A 19 5.10 1.34 26.22
N SER A 20 3.84 1.10 25.86
CA SER A 20 3.50 0.38 24.65
C SER A 20 4.01 1.24 23.50
N PHE A 21 5.27 1.04 23.13
CA PHE A 21 5.73 1.41 21.81
C PHE A 21 4.89 0.57 20.84
N ALA A 22 3.78 1.14 20.39
CA ALA A 22 3.06 0.64 19.23
C ALA A 22 4.12 0.41 18.16
N ALA A 23 4.23 -0.85 17.74
CA ALA A 23 5.28 -1.35 16.88
C ALA A 23 5.50 -0.41 15.68
N PHE A 24 6.58 0.38 15.72
CA PHE A 24 7.19 0.92 14.52
C PHE A 24 7.74 -0.28 13.75
N LYS A 25 6.87 -1.03 13.06
CA LYS A 25 7.30 -1.97 12.05
C LYS A 25 8.07 -1.15 11.02
N ALA A 26 9.30 -1.57 10.75
CA ALA A 26 10.07 -1.00 9.65
C ALA A 26 9.20 -1.00 8.38
N PRO A 27 9.31 0.04 7.52
CA PRO A 27 8.59 0.05 6.25
C PRO A 27 8.85 -1.25 5.51
N PRO A 28 7.80 -1.90 4.97
CA PRO A 28 7.98 -3.12 4.21
C PRO A 28 8.78 -2.84 2.93
N VAL A 29 9.45 -3.88 2.42
CA VAL A 29 10.16 -3.79 1.14
C VAL A 29 9.12 -3.70 0.01
N CYS A 30 9.25 -2.69 -0.85
CA CYS A 30 8.42 -2.55 -2.04
C CYS A 30 8.70 -3.66 -3.06
N PRO A 31 7.69 -4.12 -3.81
CA PRO A 31 7.87 -4.99 -4.97
C PRO A 31 8.95 -4.46 -5.94
N SER A 32 9.76 -5.36 -6.49
CA SER A 32 10.73 -4.94 -7.50
C SER A 32 10.05 -4.76 -8.86
N VAL A 33 10.49 -3.75 -9.62
CA VAL A 33 10.03 -3.53 -11.02
C VAL A 33 10.21 -4.79 -11.87
N SER A 34 11.30 -5.53 -11.67
CA SER A 34 11.53 -6.80 -12.38
C SER A 34 10.49 -7.86 -12.05
N THR A 35 10.08 -8.00 -10.79
CA THR A 35 9.08 -9.01 -10.42
C THR A 35 7.71 -8.63 -10.98
N ILE A 36 7.32 -7.35 -10.87
CA ILE A 36 6.07 -6.84 -11.44
C ILE A 36 6.01 -7.09 -12.96
N LYS A 37 7.10 -6.79 -13.68
CA LYS A 37 7.19 -7.01 -15.14
C LYS A 37 7.08 -8.48 -15.54
N VAL A 38 7.64 -9.39 -14.75
CA VAL A 38 7.61 -10.83 -15.03
C VAL A 38 6.22 -11.42 -14.77
N GLU A 39 5.57 -10.95 -13.72
CA GLU A 39 4.25 -11.45 -13.31
C GLU A 39 3.13 -10.90 -14.20
N GLY A 40 3.23 -9.63 -14.59
CA GLY A 40 2.21 -8.98 -15.40
C GLY A 40 0.96 -8.59 -14.60
N LEU A 41 -0.09 -8.23 -15.32
CA LEU A 41 -1.41 -7.89 -14.78
C LEU A 41 -2.43 -8.90 -15.30
N SER A 42 -3.31 -9.43 -14.43
CA SER A 42 -4.36 -10.36 -14.85
C SER A 42 -5.79 -9.82 -14.70
N ASN A 43 -5.97 -8.66 -14.05
CA ASN A 43 -7.29 -8.08 -13.82
C ASN A 43 -7.35 -6.64 -14.33
N ALA A 44 -8.53 -6.23 -14.80
CA ALA A 44 -8.84 -4.84 -15.11
C ALA A 44 -10.24 -4.50 -14.61
N GLU A 45 -10.43 -3.26 -14.19
CA GLU A 45 -11.69 -2.75 -13.68
C GLU A 45 -11.94 -1.34 -14.21
N GLU A 46 -13.19 -1.04 -14.52
CA GLU A 46 -13.59 0.28 -15.01
C GLU A 46 -13.46 1.33 -13.89
N LEU A 47 -12.59 2.31 -14.11
CA LEU A 47 -12.41 3.45 -13.22
C LEU A 47 -13.44 4.53 -13.50
N MET A 48 -13.72 4.81 -14.78
CA MET A 48 -14.64 5.80 -15.34
C MET A 48 -15.09 5.30 -16.73
N PRO A 49 -16.16 5.85 -17.35
CA PRO A 49 -16.58 5.43 -18.68
C PRO A 49 -15.40 5.35 -19.67
N GLN A 50 -15.14 4.14 -20.19
CA GLN A 50 -14.06 3.82 -21.13
C GLN A 50 -12.63 4.05 -20.61
N LEU A 51 -12.46 4.19 -19.29
CA LEU A 51 -11.16 4.33 -18.62
C LEU A 51 -11.04 3.28 -17.53
N TYR A 52 -10.03 2.44 -17.64
CA TYR A 52 -9.82 1.29 -16.79
C TYR A 52 -8.53 1.45 -15.99
N PHE A 53 -8.42 0.71 -14.90
CA PHE A 53 -7.12 0.43 -14.30
C PHE A 53 -6.94 -1.08 -14.29
N ALA A 54 -5.70 -1.53 -14.43
CA ALA A 54 -5.34 -2.93 -14.38
C ALA A 54 -4.52 -3.21 -13.12
N TYR A 55 -4.67 -4.41 -12.56
CA TYR A 55 -4.04 -4.77 -11.31
C TYR A 55 -3.73 -6.26 -11.20
N GLU A 56 -2.84 -6.56 -10.25
CA GLU A 56 -2.45 -7.91 -9.85
C GLU A 56 -2.17 -7.99 -8.35
N ILE A 57 -2.60 -9.09 -7.73
CA ILE A 57 -2.45 -9.33 -6.29
C ILE A 57 -1.42 -10.43 -6.08
N SER A 58 -0.25 -10.07 -5.59
CA SER A 58 0.85 -11.01 -5.38
C SER A 58 1.77 -10.59 -4.25
N ASN A 59 2.67 -11.47 -3.83
CA ASN A 59 3.73 -11.08 -2.90
C ASN A 59 4.90 -10.38 -3.60
N TYR A 60 5.05 -10.54 -4.92
CA TYR A 60 6.18 -10.06 -5.73
C TYR A 60 7.57 -10.39 -5.13
N GLY A 61 7.69 -11.54 -4.50
CA GLY A 61 8.92 -11.98 -3.82
C GLY A 61 9.20 -11.27 -2.48
N THR A 62 8.22 -10.55 -1.93
CA THR A 62 8.31 -9.90 -0.61
C THR A 62 7.59 -10.70 0.47
N ASP A 63 7.75 -10.31 1.75
CA ASP A 63 7.04 -10.93 2.87
C ASP A 63 5.56 -10.53 2.98
N ASN A 64 5.10 -9.55 2.18
CA ASN A 64 3.75 -9.01 2.24
C ASN A 64 3.02 -9.22 0.92
N THR A 65 1.69 -9.32 0.99
CA THR A 65 0.84 -9.25 -0.20
C THR A 65 0.66 -7.80 -0.63
N TRP A 66 0.74 -7.57 -1.93
CA TRP A 66 0.59 -6.28 -2.57
C TRP A 66 -0.43 -6.37 -3.68
N VAL A 67 -1.22 -5.31 -3.79
CA VAL A 67 -2.00 -5.02 -4.98
C VAL A 67 -1.22 -4.01 -5.80
N PHE A 68 -0.60 -4.47 -6.89
CA PHE A 68 -0.01 -3.56 -7.85
C PHE A 68 -1.08 -3.14 -8.85
N ALA A 69 -1.25 -1.83 -9.05
CA ALA A 69 -2.24 -1.26 -9.96
C ALA A 69 -1.63 -0.17 -10.82
N SER A 70 -2.07 -0.10 -12.08
CA SER A 70 -1.68 0.95 -13.02
C SER A 70 -2.85 1.41 -13.88
N GLY A 71 -2.80 2.64 -14.37
CA GLY A 71 -3.85 3.24 -15.20
C GLY A 71 -3.82 4.76 -15.16
N PRO A 72 -4.81 5.46 -15.72
CA PRO A 72 -5.97 4.92 -16.42
C PRO A 72 -5.63 4.54 -17.87
N PHE A 73 -6.09 3.40 -18.34
CA PHE A 73 -5.98 2.96 -19.73
C PHE A 73 -7.33 3.14 -20.44
N ALA A 74 -7.31 3.72 -21.65
CA ALA A 74 -8.51 3.81 -22.47
C ALA A 74 -8.78 2.46 -23.17
N GLY A 75 -10.04 2.06 -23.26
CA GLY A 75 -10.45 0.84 -23.95
C GLY A 75 -11.97 0.74 -24.10
N ASP A 76 -12.42 -0.12 -25.00
CA ASP A 76 -13.84 -0.44 -25.18
C ASP A 76 -14.32 -1.48 -24.15
N ASP A 77 -13.39 -2.30 -23.61
CA ASP A 77 -13.65 -3.28 -22.56
C ASP A 77 -12.42 -3.53 -21.67
N GLU A 78 -12.61 -4.38 -20.64
CA GLU A 78 -11.56 -4.75 -19.68
C GLU A 78 -10.40 -5.52 -20.32
N GLU A 79 -10.64 -6.31 -21.37
CA GLU A 79 -9.62 -7.12 -22.03
C GLU A 79 -8.66 -6.23 -22.82
N GLU A 80 -9.18 -5.29 -23.61
CA GLU A 80 -8.38 -4.30 -24.33
C GLU A 80 -7.54 -3.46 -23.38
N ALA A 81 -8.15 -2.98 -22.30
CA ALA A 81 -7.43 -2.21 -21.28
C ALA A 81 -6.33 -3.03 -20.58
N LEU A 82 -6.59 -4.31 -20.30
CA LEU A 82 -5.61 -5.21 -19.69
C LEU A 82 -4.43 -5.49 -20.61
N GLU A 83 -4.66 -5.63 -21.91
CA GLU A 83 -3.59 -5.77 -22.89
C GLU A 83 -2.70 -4.53 -22.94
N GLU A 84 -3.29 -3.33 -23.04
CA GLU A 84 -2.54 -2.08 -23.06
C GLU A 84 -1.78 -1.84 -21.76
N ALA A 85 -2.38 -2.19 -20.62
CA ALA A 85 -1.72 -2.12 -19.33
C ALA A 85 -0.47 -3.01 -19.29
N ASN A 86 -0.56 -4.27 -19.72
CA ASN A 86 0.58 -5.18 -19.78
C ASN A 86 1.66 -4.68 -20.75
N LYS A 87 1.27 -4.12 -21.91
CA LYS A 87 2.22 -3.50 -22.86
C LYS A 87 2.95 -2.32 -22.23
N SER A 88 2.25 -1.52 -21.42
CA SER A 88 2.81 -0.34 -20.75
C SER A 88 3.89 -0.71 -19.71
N LEU A 89 3.81 -1.89 -19.09
CA LEU A 89 4.76 -2.33 -18.07
C LEU A 89 6.21 -2.28 -18.53
N ARG A 90 6.50 -2.35 -19.85
CA ARG A 90 7.86 -2.17 -20.38
C ARG A 90 8.50 -0.85 -19.91
N TYR A 91 7.70 0.19 -19.72
CA TYR A 91 8.13 1.51 -19.24
C TYR A 91 8.20 1.63 -17.72
N LEU A 92 7.71 0.63 -16.97
CA LEU A 92 7.72 0.65 -15.51
C LEU A 92 9.16 0.78 -15.00
N ALA A 93 9.37 1.73 -14.10
CA ALA A 93 10.65 2.12 -13.55
C ALA A 93 10.50 2.60 -12.09
N GLY A 94 11.65 2.86 -11.46
CA GLY A 94 11.75 3.32 -10.09
C GLY A 94 12.24 2.26 -9.10
N SER A 95 12.61 2.73 -7.92
CA SER A 95 12.99 1.90 -6.77
C SER A 95 12.38 2.53 -5.51
N PRO A 96 11.05 2.48 -5.37
CA PRO A 96 10.37 3.22 -4.32
C PRO A 96 10.71 2.72 -2.92
N ILE A 97 10.53 3.64 -1.98
CA ILE A 97 10.51 3.35 -0.54
C ILE A 97 9.04 3.33 -0.13
N ALA A 98 8.65 2.39 0.71
CA ALA A 98 7.28 2.29 1.19
C ALA A 98 6.93 3.53 2.03
N GLU A 99 5.85 4.20 1.66
CA GLU A 99 5.28 5.34 2.36
C GLU A 99 4.03 4.91 3.13
N PRO A 100 3.77 5.49 4.31
CA PRO A 100 2.55 5.20 5.05
C PRO A 100 1.33 5.70 4.26
N ASP A 101 0.29 4.87 4.22
CA ASP A 101 -0.98 5.17 3.58
C ASP A 101 -2.15 4.75 4.49
N GLU A 102 -3.36 5.24 4.19
CA GLU A 102 -4.58 4.88 4.93
C GLU A 102 -4.77 3.34 4.97
N GLY A 103 -4.47 2.75 6.13
CA GLY A 103 -4.63 1.32 6.37
C GLY A 103 -3.46 0.44 5.94
N GLY A 104 -2.30 1.01 5.56
CA GLY A 104 -1.14 0.21 5.17
C GLY A 104 0.03 1.02 4.65
N TRP A 105 0.68 0.49 3.61
CA TRP A 105 1.82 1.11 2.96
C TRP A 105 1.58 1.19 1.45
N VAL A 106 2.16 2.20 0.83
CA VAL A 106 2.13 2.40 -0.62
C VAL A 106 3.54 2.56 -1.18
N CYS A 107 3.77 2.01 -2.35
CA CYS A 107 4.96 2.23 -3.15
C CYS A 107 4.55 2.89 -4.47
N LEU A 108 5.16 4.03 -4.80
CA LEU A 108 4.86 4.80 -6.01
C LEU A 108 5.93 4.53 -7.08
N TYR A 109 5.52 4.08 -8.26
CA TYR A 109 6.42 3.78 -9.37
C TYR A 109 6.25 4.79 -10.48
N GLU A 110 7.22 4.80 -11.38
CA GLU A 110 7.20 5.59 -12.62
C GLU A 110 6.77 4.67 -13.77
N LEU A 111 5.87 5.13 -14.63
CA LEU A 111 5.45 4.39 -15.82
C LEU A 111 5.63 5.25 -17.08
N ASP A 112 4.75 6.22 -17.26
CA ASP A 112 4.89 7.31 -18.25
C ASP A 112 4.23 8.57 -17.69
N GLU A 113 3.95 9.59 -18.51
CA GLU A 113 3.31 10.84 -18.08
C GLU A 113 1.78 10.76 -17.97
N GLN A 114 1.13 9.71 -18.49
CA GLN A 114 -0.32 9.56 -18.54
C GLN A 114 -0.87 8.58 -17.48
N HIS A 115 -0.07 7.60 -17.05
CA HIS A 115 -0.50 6.53 -16.15
C HIS A 115 0.16 6.59 -14.77
N PHE A 116 -0.59 6.36 -13.70
CA PHE A 116 -0.05 6.01 -12.38
C PHE A 116 0.40 4.55 -12.35
N ALA A 117 1.33 4.24 -11.45
CA ALA A 117 1.71 2.89 -11.10
C ALA A 117 2.00 2.83 -9.59
N ILE A 118 1.29 1.99 -8.86
CA ILE A 118 1.38 1.91 -7.40
C ILE A 118 1.32 0.46 -6.93
N ALA A 119 1.96 0.16 -5.80
CA ALA A 119 1.69 -1.06 -5.04
C ALA A 119 1.14 -0.70 -3.66
N LEU A 120 -0.03 -1.25 -3.34
CA LEU A 120 -0.70 -1.06 -2.05
C LEU A 120 -0.56 -2.33 -1.23
N GLN A 121 -0.08 -2.22 0.00
CA GLN A 121 -0.01 -3.37 0.89
C GLN A 121 -1.43 -3.77 1.30
N SER A 122 -1.95 -4.81 0.65
CA SER A 122 -3.26 -5.38 0.89
C SER A 122 -3.34 -6.75 0.24
N ASP A 123 -4.19 -7.60 0.78
CA ASP A 123 -4.55 -8.91 0.24
C ASP A 123 -5.82 -8.86 -0.62
N VAL A 124 -6.46 -7.69 -0.73
CA VAL A 124 -7.68 -7.47 -1.50
C VAL A 124 -7.60 -6.19 -2.31
N MET A 125 -8.22 -6.17 -3.49
CA MET A 125 -8.30 -4.98 -4.31
C MET A 125 -9.04 -3.86 -3.57
N PRO A 126 -8.41 -2.68 -3.35
CA PRO A 126 -9.11 -1.55 -2.75
C PRO A 126 -10.20 -1.00 -3.68
N SER A 127 -11.23 -0.36 -3.13
CA SER A 127 -12.33 0.17 -3.94
C SER A 127 -11.81 1.13 -5.02
N PRO A 128 -12.44 1.16 -6.21
CA PRO A 128 -12.05 2.08 -7.29
C PRO A 128 -11.96 3.55 -6.84
N TYR A 129 -12.81 3.96 -5.88
CA TYR A 129 -12.74 5.27 -5.25
C TYR A 129 -11.40 5.56 -4.57
N LYS A 130 -10.81 4.58 -3.88
CA LYS A 130 -9.49 4.72 -3.24
C LYS A 130 -8.37 4.77 -4.29
N ILE A 131 -8.54 4.08 -5.42
CA ILE A 131 -7.59 4.14 -6.54
C ILE A 131 -7.60 5.51 -7.23
N ARG A 132 -8.79 6.10 -7.43
CA ARG A 132 -8.93 7.42 -8.07
C ARG A 132 -8.10 8.53 -7.42
N ARG A 133 -7.81 8.48 -6.11
CA ARG A 133 -6.97 9.49 -5.44
C ARG A 133 -5.52 9.49 -5.91
N TYR A 134 -5.06 8.42 -6.56
CA TYR A 134 -3.72 8.32 -7.11
C TYR A 134 -3.61 8.94 -8.50
N LEU A 135 -4.73 9.20 -9.17
CA LEU A 135 -4.77 9.98 -10.41
C LEU A 135 -4.21 11.41 -10.20
N SER A 136 -4.49 12.01 -9.05
CA SER A 136 -4.09 13.39 -8.73
C SER A 136 -2.71 13.53 -8.10
N LYS A 137 -2.10 12.42 -7.62
CA LYS A 137 -0.76 12.44 -7.01
C LYS A 137 0.38 12.55 -8.03
N LYS A 138 0.05 12.76 -9.31
CA LYS A 138 0.98 12.88 -10.44
C LYS A 138 1.23 14.33 -10.89
N HIS A 139 1.07 15.29 -9.99
CA HIS A 139 1.39 16.70 -10.24
C HIS A 139 2.52 17.18 -9.35
#